data_AF-A0A950WN97-F1
#
_entry.id   AF-A0A950WN97-F1
#
_cell.length_a   1.000
_cell.length_b   1.000
_cell.length_c   1.000
_cell.angle_alpha   90.00
_cell.angle_beta   90.00
_cell.angle_gamma   90.00
#
_symmetry.space_group_name_H-M   'P 1'
#
loop_
_entity.id
_entity.type
_entity.pdbx_description
1 polymer ?
#
loop_
_entity_poly.entity_id
_entity_poly.type
_entity_poly.pdbx_seq_one_letter_code
_entity_poly.pdbx_strand_id
1 'polypeptide(L)'
;MLAQDNSSPEAQAKIEAGESVYNNNCENCHGDQLVNTGQTFDLRRLTAGDRARFDNSVRNGKNQMPPWKDVLSNEEIDQVWSYIRSKAYQK
;
A
#
# COMPACT_ATOMS: atom_id res chain seq x y z
N MET A 1 16.50 -20.82 0.25
CA MET A 1 16.19 -19.57 0.98
C MET A 1 15.45 -18.68 0.00
N LEU A 2 14.13 -18.55 0.15
CA LEU A 2 13.23 -18.02 -0.89
C LEU A 2 13.43 -16.51 -1.05
N ALA A 3 14.04 -16.11 -2.15
CA ALA A 3 13.98 -14.74 -2.64
C ALA A 3 12.51 -14.43 -2.98
N GLN A 4 12.02 -13.28 -2.53
CA GLN A 4 10.70 -12.77 -2.89
C GLN A 4 10.77 -12.34 -4.35
N ASP A 5 10.41 -13.27 -5.24
CA ASP A 5 10.47 -13.08 -6.67
C ASP A 5 9.23 -12.27 -7.11
N ASN A 6 9.38 -10.95 -7.21
CA ASN A 6 8.41 -10.04 -7.83
C ASN A 6 8.28 -10.29 -9.36
N SER A 7 8.65 -11.47 -9.84
CA SER A 7 8.81 -11.83 -11.26
C SER A 7 7.72 -12.79 -11.76
N SER A 8 6.76 -13.19 -10.91
CA SER A 8 5.61 -13.99 -11.33
C SER A 8 4.52 -13.11 -11.93
N PRO A 9 3.82 -13.55 -12.99
CA PRO A 9 2.68 -12.83 -13.55
C PRO A 9 1.59 -12.50 -12.51
N GLU A 10 1.37 -13.38 -11.52
CA GLU A 10 0.39 -13.12 -10.47
C GLU A 10 0.84 -12.01 -9.50
N ALA A 11 2.14 -11.95 -9.17
CA ALA A 11 2.67 -10.86 -8.34
C ALA A 11 2.56 -9.51 -9.05
N GLN A 12 2.87 -9.48 -10.34
CA GLN A 12 2.75 -8.28 -11.16
C GLN A 12 1.29 -7.81 -11.26
N ALA A 13 0.36 -8.72 -11.52
CA ALA A 13 -1.08 -8.41 -11.58
C ALA A 13 -1.59 -7.83 -10.24
N LYS A 14 -1.12 -8.34 -9.09
CA LYS A 14 -1.47 -7.79 -7.77
C LYS A 14 -0.93 -6.38 -7.56
N ILE A 15 0.28 -6.10 -8.05
CA ILE A 15 0.89 -4.76 -7.97
C ILE A 15 0.09 -3.77 -8.82
N GLU A 16 -0.28 -4.14 -10.04
CA GLU A 16 -1.07 -3.29 -10.96
C GLU A 16 -2.48 -3.02 -10.45
N ALA A 17 -3.16 -4.04 -9.90
CA ALA A 17 -4.44 -3.87 -9.23
C ALA A 17 -4.30 -2.94 -8.01
N GLY A 18 -3.24 -3.13 -7.22
CA GLY A 18 -2.93 -2.31 -6.05
C GLY A 18 -2.65 -0.85 -6.39
N GLU A 19 -1.96 -0.60 -7.50
CA GLU A 19 -1.75 0.75 -8.03
C GLU A 19 -3.07 1.43 -8.37
N SER A 20 -3.98 0.72 -9.05
CA SER A 20 -5.29 1.26 -9.39
C SER A 20 -6.13 1.60 -8.15
N VAL A 21 -6.13 0.73 -7.13
CA VAL A 21 -6.81 1.01 -5.85
C VAL A 21 -6.16 2.20 -5.14
N TYR A 22 -4.82 2.27 -5.12
CA TYR A 22 -4.09 3.38 -4.51
C TYR A 22 -4.41 4.72 -5.19
N ASN A 23 -4.40 4.78 -6.52
CA ASN A 23 -4.67 6.00 -7.28
C ASN A 23 -6.09 6.52 -7.01
N ASN A 24 -7.07 5.62 -6.93
CA ASN A 24 -8.46 6.00 -6.72
C ASN A 24 -8.77 6.46 -5.27
N ASN A 25 -8.04 5.96 -4.27
CA ASN A 25 -8.43 6.11 -2.86
C ASN A 25 -7.38 6.80 -1.97
N CYS A 26 -6.11 6.75 -2.33
CA CYS A 26 -4.99 7.10 -1.45
C CYS A 26 -4.12 8.25 -1.98
N GLU A 27 -3.98 8.36 -3.29
CA GLU A 27 -3.08 9.29 -3.98
C GLU A 27 -3.29 10.75 -3.56
N ASN A 28 -4.54 11.19 -3.39
CA ASN A 28 -4.85 12.58 -3.03
C ASN A 28 -4.13 13.05 -1.75
N CYS A 29 -3.90 12.14 -0.79
CA CYS A 29 -3.21 12.47 0.45
C CYS A 29 -1.77 11.94 0.52
N HIS A 30 -1.48 10.83 -0.16
CA HIS A 30 -0.16 10.17 -0.10
C HIS A 30 0.73 10.43 -1.32
N GLY A 31 0.23 11.23 -2.28
CA GLY A 31 0.93 11.65 -3.49
C GLY A 31 0.95 10.58 -4.58
N ASP A 32 1.20 11.02 -5.80
CA ASP A 32 1.37 10.14 -6.96
C ASP A 32 2.56 9.20 -6.74
N GLN A 33 2.39 7.94 -7.11
CA GLN A 33 3.38 6.87 -6.97
C GLN A 33 4.03 6.79 -5.56
N LEU A 34 3.25 7.02 -4.49
CA LEU A 34 3.69 7.06 -3.09
C LEU A 34 4.63 8.23 -2.74
N VAL A 35 4.77 9.23 -3.61
CA VAL A 35 5.64 10.39 -3.43
C VAL A 35 4.83 11.58 -2.93
N ASN A 36 4.74 11.72 -1.61
CA ASN A 36 4.14 12.90 -0.99
C ASN A 36 5.16 14.04 -0.82
N THR A 37 4.70 15.29 -0.88
CA THR A 37 5.42 16.54 -0.57
C THR A 37 5.60 16.80 0.94
N GLY A 38 5.29 15.83 1.80
CA GLY A 38 5.58 15.87 3.25
C GLY A 38 4.37 16.07 4.17
N GLN A 39 3.15 16.04 3.66
CA GLN A 39 1.92 16.20 4.46
C GLN A 39 1.53 14.93 5.25
N THR A 40 1.98 13.76 4.79
CA THR A 40 1.68 12.47 5.42
C THR A 40 2.94 11.62 5.56
N PHE A 41 2.79 10.49 6.27
CA PHE A 41 3.85 9.51 6.40
C PHE A 41 4.25 8.94 5.04
N ASP A 42 5.55 8.93 4.74
CA ASP A 42 6.09 8.33 3.51
C ASP A 42 5.92 6.80 3.55
N LEU A 43 4.97 6.31 2.76
CA LEU A 43 4.59 4.89 2.70
C LEU A 43 5.74 4.01 2.22
N ARG A 44 6.72 4.55 1.48
CA ARG A 44 7.90 3.80 1.01
C ARG A 44 8.85 3.40 2.14
N ARG A 45 8.63 3.93 3.35
CA ARG A 45 9.39 3.56 4.56
C ARG A 45 8.81 2.34 5.28
N LEU A 46 7.67 1.79 4.84
CA LEU A 46 7.08 0.59 5.43
C LEU A 46 7.92 -0.65 5.10
N THR A 47 8.30 -1.39 6.13
CA THR A 47 9.01 -2.66 6.04
C THR A 47 8.03 -3.84 5.97
N ALA A 48 8.51 -5.04 5.64
CA ALA A 48 7.66 -6.23 5.66
C ALA A 48 7.04 -6.51 7.04
N GLY A 49 7.71 -6.10 8.13
CA GLY A 49 7.22 -6.22 9.50
C GLY A 49 6.12 -5.23 9.87
N ASP A 50 5.91 -4.17 9.07
CA ASP A 50 4.90 -3.14 9.34
C ASP A 50 3.50 -3.51 8.83
N ARG A 51 3.28 -4.75 8.37
CA ARG A 51 1.99 -5.16 7.81
C ARG A 51 0.81 -4.89 8.74
N ALA A 52 0.93 -5.28 10.01
CA ALA A 52 -0.13 -5.05 11.00
C ALA A 52 -0.42 -3.55 11.23
N ARG A 53 0.62 -2.72 11.17
CA ARG A 53 0.49 -1.26 11.28
C ARG A 53 -0.25 -0.68 10.07
N PHE A 54 0.06 -1.17 8.87
CA PHE A 54 -0.64 -0.81 7.65
C PHE A 54 -2.12 -1.22 7.72
N ASP A 55 -2.41 -2.48 8.03
CA ASP A 55 -3.79 -2.98 8.11
C ASP A 55 -4.62 -2.18 9.11
N ASN A 56 -4.06 -1.87 10.27
CA ASN A 56 -4.75 -1.05 11.27
C ASN A 56 -5.06 0.35 10.72
N SER A 57 -4.09 1.00 10.06
CA SER A 57 -4.24 2.36 9.56
C SER A 57 -5.25 2.43 8.40
N VAL A 58 -5.24 1.45 7.49
CA VAL A 58 -6.17 1.39 6.36
C VAL A 58 -7.57 1.02 6.84
N ARG A 59 -7.71 -0.01 7.68
CA ARG A 59 -9.03 -0.51 8.08
C ARG A 59 -9.72 0.45 9.04
N ASN A 60 -9.00 0.99 10.01
CA ASN A 60 -9.59 1.78 11.09
C ASN A 60 -9.37 3.28 10.93
N GLY A 61 -8.62 3.71 9.92
CA GLY A 61 -8.24 5.11 9.74
C GLY A 61 -7.16 5.53 10.74
N LYS A 62 -6.59 6.72 10.50
CA LYS A 62 -5.59 7.32 11.39
C LYS A 62 -5.56 8.84 11.22
N ASN A 63 -5.81 9.59 12.29
CA ASN A 63 -5.89 11.05 12.24
C ASN A 63 -6.89 11.51 11.16
N GLN A 64 -6.40 12.14 10.08
CA GLN A 64 -7.21 12.60 8.94
C GLN A 64 -7.43 11.51 7.88
N MET A 65 -6.78 10.35 8.00
CA MET A 65 -6.98 9.23 7.09
C MET A 65 -8.30 8.51 7.42
N PRO A 66 -9.26 8.42 6.49
CA PRO A 66 -10.54 7.75 6.72
C PRO A 66 -10.36 6.23 6.87
N PRO A 67 -11.29 5.54 7.54
CA PRO A 67 -11.33 4.08 7.58
C PRO A 67 -11.84 3.52 6.24
N TRP A 68 -11.17 2.48 5.74
CA TRP A 68 -11.50 1.83 4.47
C TRP A 68 -12.11 0.43 4.62
N LYS A 69 -12.26 -0.09 5.85
CA LYS A 69 -12.75 -1.47 6.09
C LYS A 69 -14.13 -1.78 5.51
N ASP A 70 -14.97 -0.75 5.32
CA ASP A 70 -16.34 -0.86 4.81
C ASP A 70 -16.44 -0.44 3.33
N VAL A 71 -15.31 -0.06 2.71
CA VAL A 71 -15.22 0.43 1.33
C VAL A 71 -14.36 -0.49 0.46
N LEU A 72 -13.24 -0.95 1.00
CA LEU A 72 -12.30 -1.84 0.32
C LEU A 72 -12.41 -3.26 0.88
N SER A 73 -12.39 -4.23 -0.02
CA SER A 73 -12.27 -5.64 0.33
C SER A 73 -10.89 -5.96 0.91
N ASN A 74 -10.79 -7.11 1.60
CA ASN A 74 -9.50 -7.58 2.11
C ASN A 74 -8.47 -7.76 1.00
N GLU A 75 -8.92 -8.20 -0.18
CA GLU A 75 -8.06 -8.42 -1.33
C GLU A 75 -7.54 -7.11 -1.92
N GLU A 76 -8.37 -6.06 -2.02
CA GLU A 76 -7.92 -4.73 -2.44
C GLU A 76 -6.89 -4.14 -1.47
N ILE A 77 -7.09 -4.34 -0.15
CA ILE A 77 -6.12 -3.91 0.87
C ILE A 77 -4.78 -4.68 0.70
N ASP A 78 -4.84 -5.98 0.40
CA ASP A 78 -3.66 -6.79 0.09
C ASP A 78 -2.94 -6.33 -1.17
N GLN A 79 -3.68 -5.97 -2.22
CA GLN A 79 -3.13 -5.45 -3.47
C GLN A 79 -2.43 -4.11 -3.23
N VAL A 80 -3.04 -3.18 -2.48
CA VAL A 80 -2.40 -1.91 -2.11
C VAL A 80 -1.11 -2.16 -1.31
N TRP A 81 -1.11 -3.12 -0.40
CA TRP A 81 0.11 -3.52 0.31
C TRP A 81 1.20 -4.01 -0.64
N SER A 82 0.86 -4.87 -1.61
CA SER A 82 1.79 -5.34 -2.64
C SER A 82 2.36 -4.19 -3.48
N TYR A 83 1.54 -3.22 -3.88
CA TYR A 83 1.98 -2.03 -4.59
C TYR A 83 2.96 -1.18 -3.75
N ILE A 84 2.62 -0.92 -2.48
CA ILE A 84 3.52 -0.18 -1.58
C ILE A 84 4.86 -0.90 -1.45
N ARG A 85 4.84 -2.23 -1.26
CA ARG A 85 6.05 -3.04 -1.10
C ARG A 85 6.91 -3.11 -2.37
N SER A 86 6.33 -3.03 -3.57
CA SER A 86 7.10 -3.02 -4.82
C SER A 86 7.87 -1.71 -5.04
N LYS A 87 7.41 -0.61 -4.43
CA LYS A 87 8.01 0.73 -4.51
C LYS A 87 8.71 1.17 -3.21
N ALA A 88 8.59 0.39 -2.13
CA ALA A 88 9.22 0.69 -0.85
C ALA A 88 10.74 0.66 -0.96
N TYR A 89 11.40 1.49 -0.14
CA TYR A 89 12.85 1.45 -0.04
C TYR A 89 13.28 0.06 0.41
N GLN A 90 14.12 -0.58 -0.40
CA GLN A 90 14.71 -1.87 -0.06
C GLN A 90 15.59 -1.67 1.19
N LYS A 91 15.19 -2.28 2.29
CA LYS A 91 16.00 -2.47 3.50
C LYS A 91 15.92 -3.91 3.93
#